data_AF-A0A850CQM4-F1
#
_entry.id   AF-A0A850CQM4-F1
#
_cell.length_a   1.000
_cell.length_b   1.000
_cell.length_c   1.000
_cell.angle_alpha   90.00
_cell.angle_beta   90.00
_cell.angle_gamma   90.00
#
_symmetry.space_group_name_H-M   'P 1'
#
loop_
_entity.id
_entity.type
_entity.pdbx_description
1 polymer ?
#
loop_
_entity_poly.entity_id
_entity_poly.type
_entity_poly.pdbx_seq_one_letter_code
_entity_poly.pdbx_strand_id
1 'polypeptide(L)'
;DAVYALADAAGGYERTVELMNAKAAEIGAFDTLTVDPSGLDDGEQRSSAYDLALIGRDAMRLPAFRNAITKRDAVFPGGKDKNGKVWPAFHVYNINDLLKHYPGAIGIKPGRTDRAQHTFIGAATRGGRTLMVTQMGSVTGSWKPTAALLDWGFANADRVTPVGRLVEPGEAAAPTPAATVPPLPTDLADGTGDAAPTGGLGTQSTPAPVAAPATPETAYDRTLSLVAVTAAGLVVTTTAVLLTVMLRRRRRRF
;
A
#
# COMPACT_ATOMS: atom_id res chain seq x y z
N ASP A 1 11.32 14.16 12.39
CA ASP A 1 11.05 15.38 13.17
C ASP A 1 9.59 15.48 13.61
N ALA A 2 8.60 15.47 12.70
CA ALA A 2 7.19 15.62 13.04
C ALA A 2 6.69 14.60 14.09
N VAL A 3 7.12 13.34 13.99
CA VAL A 3 6.79 12.29 14.97
C VAL A 3 7.38 12.58 16.36
N TYR A 4 8.58 13.15 16.44
CA TYR A 4 9.18 13.53 17.72
C TYR A 4 8.50 14.76 18.32
N ALA A 5 8.08 15.73 17.50
CA ALA A 5 7.26 16.84 17.96
C ALA A 5 5.89 16.37 18.51
N LEU A 6 5.29 15.35 17.88
CA LEU A 6 4.09 14.70 18.40
C LEU A 6 4.37 13.92 19.69
N ALA A 7 5.52 13.27 19.79
CA ALA A 7 5.93 12.57 21.01
C ALA A 7 6.09 13.54 22.18
N ASP A 8 6.75 14.69 21.96
CA ASP A 8 6.87 15.76 22.96
C ASP A 8 5.49 16.25 23.42
N ALA A 9 4.56 16.47 22.48
CA ALA A 9 3.18 16.86 22.79
C ALA A 9 2.40 15.77 23.54
N ALA A 10 2.76 14.49 23.37
CA ALA A 10 2.15 13.34 24.06
C ALA A 10 2.77 13.03 25.44
N GLY A 11 3.68 13.88 25.92
CA GLY A 11 4.35 13.72 27.22
C GLY A 11 5.78 13.19 27.13
N GLY A 12 6.40 13.27 25.95
CA GLY A 12 7.79 12.90 25.72
C GLY A 12 7.97 11.55 25.01
N TYR A 13 9.22 11.29 24.62
CA TYR A 13 9.62 10.09 23.88
C TYR A 13 9.22 8.79 24.59
N GLU A 14 9.66 8.60 25.85
CA GLU A 14 9.42 7.38 26.61
C GLU A 14 7.92 7.11 26.79
N ARG A 15 7.18 8.16 27.17
CA ARG A 15 5.73 8.08 27.32
C ARG A 15 5.03 7.69 26.03
N THR A 16 5.50 8.20 24.90
CA THR A 16 4.92 7.86 23.59
C THR A 16 5.17 6.40 23.24
N VAL A 17 6.38 5.88 23.48
CA VAL A 17 6.71 4.47 23.26
C VAL A 17 5.87 3.56 24.17
N GLU A 18 5.68 3.92 25.44
CA GLU A 18 4.76 3.22 26.35
C GLU A 18 3.33 3.16 25.80
N LEU A 19 2.80 4.30 25.34
CA LEU A 19 1.45 4.38 24.77
C LEU A 19 1.31 3.55 23.49
N MET A 20 2.35 3.52 22.64
CA MET A 20 2.36 2.70 21.42
C MET A 20 2.33 1.21 21.76
N ASN A 21 3.17 0.76 22.69
CA ASN A 21 3.19 -0.64 23.11
C ASN A 21 1.91 -1.04 23.86
N ALA A 22 1.35 -0.16 24.69
CA ALA A 22 0.06 -0.37 25.34
C ALA A 22 -1.07 -0.50 24.30
N LYS A 23 -1.10 0.36 23.28
CA LYS A 23 -2.07 0.27 22.18
C LYS A 23 -1.90 -1.02 21.38
N ALA A 24 -0.66 -1.44 21.09
CA ALA A 24 -0.40 -2.71 20.40
C ALA A 24 -0.98 -3.90 21.19
N ALA A 25 -0.74 -3.96 22.50
CA ALA A 25 -1.31 -4.98 23.36
C ALA A 25 -2.85 -4.93 23.41
N GLU A 26 -3.44 -3.73 23.50
CA GLU A 26 -4.90 -3.53 23.52
C GLU A 26 -5.59 -4.12 22.29
N ILE A 27 -4.99 -3.96 21.11
CA ILE A 27 -5.57 -4.43 19.84
C ILE A 27 -5.13 -5.85 19.44
N GLY A 28 -4.37 -6.53 20.30
CA GLY A 28 -3.89 -7.90 20.08
C GLY A 28 -2.67 -8.02 19.15
N ALA A 29 -1.95 -6.92 18.91
CA ALA A 29 -0.71 -6.91 18.13
C ALA A 29 0.49 -7.30 19.02
N PHE A 30 0.57 -8.58 19.37
CA PHE A 30 1.51 -9.08 20.38
C PHE A 30 2.92 -9.40 19.86
N ASP A 31 3.13 -9.45 18.54
CA ASP A 31 4.46 -9.56 17.93
C ASP A 31 5.14 -8.17 17.79
N THR A 32 4.43 -7.10 18.15
CA THR A 32 4.88 -5.72 18.01
C THR A 32 5.62 -5.23 19.26
N LEU A 33 6.84 -4.76 19.06
CA LEU A 33 7.58 -3.98 20.04
C LEU A 33 8.08 -2.70 19.36
N THR A 34 7.58 -1.56 19.84
CA THR A 34 8.08 -0.24 19.47
C THR A 34 9.22 0.14 20.40
N VAL A 35 10.34 0.57 19.82
CA VAL A 35 11.47 1.16 20.56
C VAL A 35 11.63 2.64 20.18
N ASP A 36 11.45 2.96 18.90
CA ASP A 36 11.44 4.32 18.37
C ASP A 36 10.09 4.63 17.68
N PRO A 37 9.44 5.77 18.00
CA PRO A 37 8.11 6.08 17.49
C PRO A 37 8.08 6.41 16.00
N SER A 38 9.23 6.72 15.39
CA SER A 38 9.36 7.02 13.96
C SER A 38 9.49 5.77 13.09
N GLY A 39 9.88 4.63 13.69
CA GLY A 39 10.17 3.39 12.99
C GLY A 39 11.61 3.32 12.43
N LEU A 40 12.51 4.20 12.86
CA LEU A 40 13.94 4.04 12.58
C LEU A 40 14.48 2.77 13.26
N ASP A 41 15.54 2.20 12.68
CA ASP A 41 16.15 0.98 13.18
C ASP A 41 16.72 1.18 14.59
N ASP A 42 16.09 0.58 15.59
CA ASP A 42 16.52 0.66 16.98
C ASP A 42 16.28 -0.65 17.75
N GLY A 43 17.30 -1.07 18.52
CA GLY A 43 17.27 -2.24 19.40
C GLY A 43 16.54 -3.47 18.82
N GLU A 44 15.57 -3.94 19.60
CA GLU A 44 14.71 -5.09 19.30
C GLU A 44 13.38 -4.72 18.61
N GLN A 45 13.29 -3.52 18.03
CA GLN A 45 12.06 -3.06 17.35
C GLN A 45 11.61 -4.07 16.30
N ARG A 46 10.33 -4.44 16.36
CA ARG A 46 9.74 -5.48 15.51
C ARG A 46 8.22 -5.37 15.43
N SER A 47 7.68 -6.08 14.45
CA SER A 47 6.25 -6.34 14.24
C SER A 47 6.12 -7.56 13.34
N SER A 48 4.91 -8.12 13.21
CA SER A 48 4.56 -9.07 12.15
C SER A 48 3.65 -8.43 11.11
N ALA A 49 3.50 -9.07 9.94
CA ALA A 49 2.55 -8.62 8.92
C ALA A 49 1.10 -8.66 9.45
N TYR A 50 0.79 -9.66 10.28
CA TYR A 50 -0.50 -9.78 10.96
C TYR A 50 -0.77 -8.58 11.88
N ASP A 51 0.19 -8.24 12.73
CA ASP A 51 0.08 -7.11 13.66
C ASP A 51 -0.05 -5.76 12.95
N LEU A 52 0.72 -5.54 11.88
CA LEU A 52 0.57 -4.34 11.06
C LEU A 52 -0.83 -4.25 10.44
N ALA A 53 -1.49 -5.38 10.15
CA ALA A 53 -2.85 -5.39 9.63
C ALA A 53 -3.86 -5.05 10.73
N LEU A 54 -3.63 -5.51 11.97
CA LEU A 54 -4.42 -5.09 13.14
C LEU A 54 -4.30 -3.57 13.37
N ILE A 55 -3.07 -3.05 13.40
CA ILE A 55 -2.77 -1.62 13.57
C ILE A 55 -3.40 -0.81 12.43
N GLY A 56 -3.23 -1.24 11.18
CA GLY A 56 -3.82 -0.59 10.01
C GLY A 56 -5.35 -0.56 10.07
N ARG A 57 -5.99 -1.67 10.42
CA ARG A 57 -7.46 -1.75 10.58
C ARG A 57 -7.93 -0.81 11.68
N ASP A 58 -7.24 -0.77 12.82
CA ASP A 58 -7.61 0.09 13.93
C ASP A 58 -7.46 1.58 13.59
N ALA A 59 -6.33 1.97 13.00
CA ALA A 59 -6.09 3.32 12.54
C ALA A 59 -7.14 3.80 11.53
N MET A 60 -7.60 2.92 10.64
CA MET A 60 -8.63 3.24 9.66
C MET A 60 -10.03 3.46 10.26
N ARG A 61 -10.26 3.11 11.53
CA ARG A 61 -11.49 3.49 12.25
C ARG A 61 -11.53 5.00 12.57
N LEU A 62 -10.36 5.64 12.67
CA LEU A 62 -10.24 7.06 13.00
C LEU A 62 -10.56 7.94 11.76
N PRO A 63 -11.61 8.77 11.78
CA PRO A 63 -11.94 9.64 10.66
C PRO A 63 -10.82 10.62 10.30
N ALA A 64 -10.12 11.14 11.31
CA ALA A 64 -8.99 12.06 11.12
C ALA A 64 -7.82 11.38 10.38
N PHE A 65 -7.51 10.12 10.72
CA PHE A 65 -6.48 9.34 10.04
C PHE A 65 -6.84 9.14 8.57
N ARG A 66 -8.06 8.64 8.28
CA ARG A 66 -8.56 8.43 6.91
C ARG A 66 -8.51 9.71 6.06
N ASN A 67 -8.87 10.85 6.64
CA ASN A 67 -8.76 12.14 5.96
C ASN A 67 -7.29 12.50 5.67
N ALA A 68 -6.41 12.37 6.65
CA ALA A 68 -5.01 12.76 6.49
C ALA A 68 -4.27 11.90 5.44
N ILE A 69 -4.41 10.58 5.52
CA ILE A 69 -3.63 9.63 4.71
C ILE A 69 -4.07 9.54 3.23
N THR A 70 -5.24 10.08 2.89
CA THR A 70 -5.77 10.12 1.52
C THR A 70 -5.41 11.42 0.78
N LYS A 71 -4.82 12.42 1.47
CA LYS A 71 -4.35 13.65 0.84
C LYS A 71 -3.20 13.34 -0.13
N ARG A 72 -3.23 13.98 -1.30
CA ARG A 72 -2.18 13.90 -2.32
C ARG A 72 -0.97 14.74 -1.96
N ASP A 73 -1.25 15.89 -1.38
CA ASP A 73 -0.30 16.87 -0.94
C ASP A 73 -0.93 17.73 0.16
N ALA A 74 -0.09 18.53 0.81
CA ALA A 74 -0.49 19.58 1.72
C ALA A 74 0.51 20.73 1.64
N VAL A 75 0.07 21.94 1.97
CA VAL A 75 0.98 23.06 2.20
C VAL A 75 1.40 23.04 3.66
N PHE A 76 2.70 22.85 3.90
CA PHE A 76 3.31 23.02 5.20
C PHE A 76 3.58 24.52 5.43
N PRO A 77 3.21 25.10 6.59
CA PRO A 77 3.21 26.56 6.78
C PRO A 77 4.60 27.20 6.85
N GLY A 78 5.68 26.40 6.91
CA GLY A 78 7.02 26.91 7.19
C GLY A 78 7.17 27.27 8.68
N GLY A 79 8.02 28.23 8.99
CA GLY A 79 8.24 28.67 10.38
C GLY A 79 9.56 29.40 10.58
N LYS A 80 9.88 29.73 11.83
CA LYS A 80 11.16 30.35 12.21
C LYS A 80 11.97 29.33 13.01
N ASP A 81 13.23 29.11 12.63
CA ASP A 81 14.11 28.22 13.39
C ASP A 81 14.76 28.91 14.61
N LYS A 82 15.50 28.13 15.40
CA LYS A 82 16.15 28.60 16.64
C LYS A 82 17.17 29.72 16.44
N ASN A 83 17.71 29.87 15.24
CA ASN A 83 18.67 30.93 14.89
C ASN A 83 17.97 32.16 14.29
N GLY A 84 16.64 32.10 14.19
CA GLY A 84 15.80 33.17 13.69
C GLY A 84 15.64 33.21 12.17
N LYS A 85 16.13 32.21 11.44
CA LYS A 85 15.90 32.11 10.00
C LYS A 85 14.44 31.74 9.74
N VAL A 86 13.81 32.46 8.80
CA VAL A 86 12.44 32.22 8.36
C VAL A 86 12.43 31.26 7.18
N TRP A 87 11.62 30.22 7.29
CA TRP A 87 11.34 29.23 6.27
C TRP A 87 9.94 29.53 5.71
N PRO A 88 9.79 29.77 4.40
CA PRO A 88 8.48 30.02 3.80
C PRO A 88 7.64 28.74 3.80
N ALA A 89 6.34 28.87 3.57
CA ALA A 89 5.46 27.73 3.32
C ALA A 89 5.93 26.94 2.09
N PHE A 90 5.76 25.62 2.12
CA PHE A 90 6.18 24.72 1.04
C PHE A 90 5.23 23.53 0.90
N HIS A 91 5.19 22.90 -0.27
CA HIS A 91 4.37 21.71 -0.49
C HIS A 91 5.06 20.44 0.02
N VAL A 92 4.29 19.57 0.67
CA VAL A 92 4.66 18.19 0.97
C VAL A 92 3.76 17.27 0.15
N TYR A 93 4.35 16.23 -0.44
CA TYR A 93 3.64 15.30 -1.31
C TYR A 93 3.56 13.93 -0.67
N ASN A 94 2.44 13.26 -0.85
CA ASN A 94 2.25 11.90 -0.39
C ASN A 94 3.09 10.94 -1.27
N ILE A 95 4.00 10.21 -0.62
CA ILE A 95 4.88 9.23 -1.26
C ILE A 95 4.19 7.88 -1.53
N ASN A 96 2.94 7.70 -1.10
CA ASN A 96 2.18 6.48 -1.35
C ASN A 96 1.74 6.42 -2.82
N ASP A 97 2.49 5.67 -3.62
CA ASP A 97 2.20 5.49 -5.05
C ASP A 97 0.98 4.60 -5.32
N LEU A 98 0.61 3.68 -4.41
CA LEU A 98 -0.66 2.94 -4.53
C LEU A 98 -1.82 3.91 -4.59
N LEU A 99 -1.84 4.91 -3.71
CA LEU A 99 -2.86 5.94 -3.72
C LEU A 99 -2.91 6.61 -5.10
N LYS A 100 -1.76 6.90 -5.74
CA LYS A 100 -1.67 7.62 -7.04
C LYS A 100 -2.18 6.82 -8.22
N HIS A 101 -1.96 5.52 -8.22
CA HIS A 101 -2.10 4.72 -9.43
C HIS A 101 -3.19 3.65 -9.36
N TYR A 102 -3.63 3.23 -8.17
CA TYR A 102 -4.54 2.11 -8.01
C TYR A 102 -6.00 2.56 -7.78
N PRO A 103 -6.94 2.23 -8.67
CA PRO A 103 -8.35 2.61 -8.51
C PRO A 103 -8.96 2.08 -7.21
N GLY A 104 -9.61 2.98 -6.47
CA GLY A 104 -10.20 2.68 -5.17
C GLY A 104 -9.22 2.66 -4.00
N ALA A 105 -7.94 2.98 -4.22
CA ALA A 105 -6.96 3.06 -3.12
C ALA A 105 -7.38 4.09 -2.07
N ILE A 106 -7.28 3.68 -0.81
CA ILE A 106 -7.57 4.48 0.38
C ILE A 106 -6.34 4.66 1.29
N GLY A 107 -5.13 4.42 0.76
CA GLY A 107 -3.88 4.84 1.39
C GLY A 107 -3.26 3.83 2.36
N ILE A 108 -3.02 4.32 3.59
CA ILE A 108 -2.20 3.80 4.71
C ILE A 108 -0.76 4.26 4.64
N LYS A 109 0.27 3.42 4.43
CA LYS A 109 1.65 3.90 4.65
C LYS A 109 2.76 3.03 4.05
N PRO A 110 3.71 3.63 3.30
CA PRO A 110 5.01 3.02 3.00
C PRO A 110 6.06 3.26 4.09
N GLY A 111 7.02 2.34 4.21
CA GLY A 111 8.19 2.44 5.09
C GLY A 111 9.44 1.81 4.48
N ARG A 112 10.61 2.27 4.93
CA ARG A 112 11.90 1.66 4.60
C ARG A 112 12.95 1.99 5.65
N THR A 113 13.70 0.97 6.06
CA THR A 113 15.00 1.10 6.73
C THR A 113 15.97 0.06 6.17
N ASP A 114 17.22 0.05 6.61
CA ASP A 114 18.20 -0.92 6.15
C ASP A 114 17.89 -2.32 6.72
N ARG A 115 17.44 -2.42 7.98
CA ARG A 115 17.05 -3.71 8.57
C ARG A 115 15.68 -4.20 8.09
N ALA A 116 14.71 -3.31 7.93
CA ALA A 116 13.34 -3.69 7.57
C ALA A 116 13.14 -3.90 6.05
N GLN A 117 14.08 -3.44 5.23
CA GLN A 117 13.88 -3.28 3.77
C GLN A 117 12.61 -2.48 3.49
N HIS A 118 11.93 -2.72 2.37
CA HIS A 118 10.67 -2.04 2.08
C HIS A 118 9.49 -2.71 2.79
N THR A 119 8.71 -1.90 3.51
CA THR A 119 7.46 -2.28 4.14
C THR A 119 6.31 -1.44 3.59
N PHE A 120 5.12 -2.00 3.54
CA PHE A 120 3.95 -1.31 3.02
C PHE A 120 2.67 -1.83 3.64
N ILE A 121 1.81 -0.91 4.08
CA ILE A 121 0.40 -1.21 4.31
C ILE A 121 -0.39 -0.44 3.27
N GLY A 122 -1.19 -1.14 2.49
CA GLY A 122 -2.03 -0.57 1.45
C GLY A 122 -3.46 -1.08 1.57
N ALA A 123 -4.43 -0.22 1.31
CA ALA A 123 -5.84 -0.61 1.27
C ALA A 123 -6.58 0.01 0.08
N ALA A 124 -7.63 -0.66 -0.35
CA ALA A 124 -8.52 -0.17 -1.40
C ALA A 124 -9.98 -0.62 -1.16
N THR A 125 -10.92 0.12 -1.72
CA THR A 125 -12.36 -0.20 -1.71
C THR A 125 -12.90 -0.32 -3.13
N ARG A 126 -13.60 -1.43 -3.42
CA ARG A 126 -14.32 -1.66 -4.69
C ARG A 126 -15.68 -2.30 -4.38
N GLY A 127 -16.75 -1.78 -4.98
CA GLY A 127 -18.10 -2.34 -4.80
C GLY A 127 -18.56 -2.44 -3.34
N GLY A 128 -18.14 -1.50 -2.48
CA GLY A 128 -18.46 -1.52 -1.04
C GLY A 128 -17.60 -2.47 -0.20
N ARG A 129 -16.75 -3.31 -0.80
CA ARG A 129 -15.79 -4.17 -0.09
C ARG A 129 -14.44 -3.47 0.03
N THR A 130 -13.85 -3.50 1.22
CA THR A 130 -12.50 -2.99 1.48
C THR A 130 -11.54 -4.14 1.72
N LEU A 131 -10.37 -4.09 1.08
CA LEU A 131 -9.26 -5.03 1.32
C LEU A 131 -8.03 -4.25 1.77
N MET A 132 -7.22 -4.89 2.62
CA MET A 132 -5.96 -4.38 3.14
C MET A 132 -4.87 -5.43 2.94
N VAL A 133 -3.68 -4.98 2.55
CA VAL A 133 -2.49 -5.80 2.34
C VAL A 133 -1.35 -5.19 3.12
N THR A 134 -0.66 -6.03 3.89
CA THR A 134 0.58 -5.72 4.62
C THR A 134 1.74 -6.48 4.00
N GLN A 135 2.82 -5.77 3.71
CA GLN A 135 4.05 -6.31 3.15
C GLN A 135 5.23 -5.88 4.01
N MET A 136 6.16 -6.81 4.24
CA MET A 136 7.40 -6.57 4.98
C MET A 136 8.57 -7.21 4.22
N GLY A 137 9.78 -6.68 4.38
CA GLY A 137 10.99 -7.32 3.85
C GLY A 137 11.10 -7.31 2.33
N SER A 138 10.40 -6.42 1.61
CA SER A 138 10.51 -6.40 0.15
C SER A 138 11.81 -5.78 -0.30
N VAL A 139 12.46 -6.43 -1.27
CA VAL A 139 13.63 -5.87 -1.97
C VAL A 139 13.28 -4.69 -2.88
N THR A 140 11.99 -4.41 -3.11
CA THR A 140 11.54 -3.29 -3.94
C THR A 140 10.55 -2.41 -3.18
N GLY A 141 10.66 -1.09 -3.33
CA GLY A 141 9.65 -0.13 -2.84
C GLY A 141 8.42 0.01 -3.76
N SER A 142 8.22 -0.95 -4.67
CA SER A 142 7.15 -0.90 -5.65
C SER A 142 5.80 -1.13 -4.99
N TRP A 143 4.79 -0.33 -5.35
CA TRP A 143 3.39 -0.54 -4.95
C TRP A 143 2.71 -1.68 -5.72
N LYS A 144 3.31 -2.15 -6.82
CA LYS A 144 2.71 -3.13 -7.74
C LYS A 144 2.43 -4.50 -7.10
N PRO A 145 3.31 -5.08 -6.25
CA PRO A 145 2.99 -6.32 -5.54
C PRO A 145 1.75 -6.18 -4.66
N THR A 146 1.60 -5.06 -3.96
CA THR A 146 0.39 -4.77 -3.18
C THR A 146 -0.85 -4.68 -4.07
N ALA A 147 -0.75 -4.00 -5.22
CA ALA A 147 -1.85 -3.93 -6.18
C ALA A 147 -2.24 -5.30 -6.72
N ALA A 148 -1.27 -6.17 -7.03
CA ALA A 148 -1.53 -7.53 -7.49
C ALA A 148 -2.26 -8.36 -6.42
N LEU A 149 -1.87 -8.25 -5.15
CA LEU A 149 -2.56 -8.92 -4.04
C LEU A 149 -3.98 -8.37 -3.83
N LEU A 150 -4.18 -7.06 -3.96
CA LEU A 150 -5.51 -6.45 -3.92
C LEU A 150 -6.38 -6.91 -5.08
N ASP A 151 -5.86 -6.96 -6.31
CA ASP A 151 -6.59 -7.44 -7.49
C ASP A 151 -6.97 -8.92 -7.33
N TRP A 152 -6.03 -9.76 -6.88
CA TRP A 152 -6.31 -11.16 -6.56
C TRP A 152 -7.40 -11.27 -5.49
N GLY A 153 -7.32 -10.48 -4.41
CA GLY A 153 -8.29 -10.48 -3.34
C GLY A 153 -9.68 -10.07 -3.83
N PHE A 154 -9.80 -9.01 -4.63
CA PHE A 154 -11.10 -8.58 -5.17
C PHE A 154 -11.70 -9.61 -6.14
N ALA A 155 -10.86 -10.33 -6.90
CA ALA A 155 -11.32 -11.35 -7.83
C ALA A 155 -11.74 -12.67 -7.14
N ASN A 156 -11.17 -12.97 -5.96
CA ASN A 156 -11.28 -14.30 -5.34
C ASN A 156 -11.86 -14.32 -3.93
N ALA A 157 -12.11 -13.18 -3.27
CA ALA A 157 -12.52 -13.13 -1.85
C ALA A 157 -13.74 -14.00 -1.53
N ASP A 158 -14.71 -14.10 -2.44
CA ASP A 158 -15.93 -14.90 -2.25
C ASP A 158 -15.77 -16.38 -2.67
N ARG A 159 -14.57 -16.78 -3.11
CA ARG A 159 -14.25 -18.12 -3.65
C ARG A 159 -13.18 -18.86 -2.86
N VAL A 160 -12.66 -18.26 -1.79
CA VAL A 160 -11.57 -18.81 -0.98
C VAL A 160 -12.02 -18.98 0.46
N THR A 161 -11.55 -20.06 1.08
CA THR A 161 -11.69 -20.25 2.53
C THR A 161 -10.63 -19.41 3.22
N PRO A 162 -11.00 -18.50 4.15
CA PRO A 162 -10.02 -17.77 4.93
C PRO A 162 -9.17 -18.73 5.76
N VAL A 163 -7.85 -18.50 5.78
CA VAL A 163 -6.90 -19.26 6.63
C VAL A 163 -6.97 -18.85 8.10
N GLY A 164 -7.69 -17.78 8.40
CA GLY A 164 -7.88 -17.23 9.74
C GLY A 164 -8.60 -15.90 9.69
N ARG A 165 -8.66 -15.21 10.83
CA ARG A 165 -9.14 -13.83 10.89
C ARG A 165 -8.26 -12.97 11.80
N LEU A 166 -8.34 -11.68 11.57
CA LEU A 166 -7.82 -10.67 12.48
C LEU A 166 -8.71 -10.63 13.74
N VAL A 167 -8.13 -10.89 14.90
CA VAL A 167 -8.82 -10.85 16.21
C VAL A 167 -9.39 -9.46 16.49
N GLU A 168 -10.50 -9.35 17.21
CA GLU A 168 -10.95 -8.04 17.71
C GLU A 168 -10.21 -7.66 19.01
N PRO A 169 -10.13 -6.36 19.36
CA PRO A 169 -9.52 -5.94 20.62
C PRO A 169 -10.09 -6.69 21.83
N GLY A 170 -9.20 -7.21 22.69
CA GLY A 170 -9.56 -7.99 23.89
C GLY A 170 -9.91 -9.47 23.64
N GLU A 171 -9.90 -9.95 22.40
CA GLU A 171 -10.24 -11.34 22.10
C GLU A 171 -9.05 -12.30 22.22
N ALA A 172 -7.86 -11.86 21.81
CA ALA A 172 -6.65 -12.65 21.91
C ALA A 172 -6.07 -12.54 23.33
N ALA A 173 -5.82 -13.67 23.96
CA ALA A 173 -4.98 -13.71 25.15
C ALA A 173 -3.55 -13.34 24.77
N ALA A 174 -2.87 -12.56 25.61
CA ALA A 174 -1.45 -12.31 25.43
C ALA A 174 -0.71 -13.65 25.36
N PRO A 175 0.19 -13.85 24.39
CA PRO A 175 0.92 -15.10 24.26
C PRO A 175 1.76 -15.32 25.53
N THR A 176 1.63 -16.50 26.12
CA THR A 176 2.64 -17.00 27.05
C THR A 176 3.95 -17.07 26.28
N PRO A 177 5.10 -16.63 26.82
CA PRO A 177 6.38 -16.71 26.12
C PRO A 177 6.59 -18.12 25.56
N ALA A 178 6.49 -18.25 24.24
CA ALA A 178 6.72 -19.51 23.56
C ALA A 178 8.24 -19.77 23.52
N ALA A 179 8.63 -21.02 23.74
CA ALA A 179 10.00 -21.46 23.52
C ALA A 179 10.45 -21.10 22.10
N THR A 180 11.73 -20.72 21.97
CA THR A 180 12.39 -20.25 20.75
C THR A 180 11.89 -20.94 19.48
N VAL A 181 11.26 -20.18 18.58
CA VAL A 181 10.87 -20.65 17.25
C VAL A 181 12.15 -20.97 16.46
N PRO A 182 12.29 -22.16 15.86
CA PRO A 182 13.44 -22.48 15.03
C PRO A 182 13.53 -21.50 13.83
N PRO A 183 14.75 -21.15 13.39
CA PRO A 183 14.94 -20.21 12.30
C PRO A 183 14.22 -20.69 11.02
N LEU A 184 13.70 -19.72 10.25
CA LEU A 184 13.16 -19.96 8.92
C LEU A 184 14.21 -20.69 8.05
N PRO A 185 13.82 -21.69 7.25
CA PRO A 185 14.73 -22.34 6.30
C PRO A 185 15.34 -21.29 5.37
N THR A 186 16.65 -21.27 5.27
CA THR A 186 17.46 -20.34 4.47
C THR A 186 17.44 -20.62 2.96
N ASP A 187 16.58 -21.55 2.53
CA ASP A 187 16.72 -22.29 1.28
C ASP A 187 16.13 -21.55 0.06
N LEU A 188 15.80 -20.26 0.17
CA LEU A 188 15.23 -19.46 -0.93
C LEU A 188 16.16 -18.33 -1.43
N ALA A 189 17.41 -18.29 -0.98
CA ALA A 189 18.33 -17.21 -1.35
C ALA A 189 19.16 -17.44 -2.63
N ASP A 190 19.30 -18.67 -3.13
CA ASP A 190 20.16 -18.96 -4.29
C ASP A 190 19.36 -19.58 -5.46
N GLY A 191 18.62 -18.73 -6.17
CA GLY A 191 17.84 -19.08 -7.36
C GLY A 191 18.57 -18.85 -8.69
N THR A 192 19.89 -18.99 -8.75
CA THR A 192 20.62 -19.08 -10.02
C THR A 192 21.18 -20.49 -10.20
N GLY A 193 20.55 -21.30 -11.06
CA GLY A 193 21.18 -22.53 -11.56
C GLY A 193 20.20 -23.65 -11.83
N ASP A 194 20.11 -24.02 -13.10
CA ASP A 194 19.43 -25.20 -13.64
C ASP A 194 19.74 -26.49 -12.86
N ALA A 195 18.74 -27.08 -12.22
CA ALA A 195 18.69 -28.53 -11.94
C ALA A 195 17.25 -28.94 -11.62
N ALA A 196 16.60 -29.63 -12.57
CA ALA A 196 15.39 -30.38 -12.30
C ALA A 196 15.71 -31.53 -11.30
N PRO A 197 14.88 -31.79 -10.29
CA PRO A 197 15.13 -32.90 -9.38
C PRO A 197 14.80 -34.22 -10.10
N THR A 198 15.84 -34.99 -10.41
CA THR A 198 15.76 -36.37 -10.88
C THR A 198 15.54 -37.31 -9.70
N GLY A 199 14.38 -37.98 -9.67
CA GLY A 199 14.27 -39.39 -9.28
C GLY A 199 13.93 -39.73 -7.83
N GLY A 200 12.68 -40.14 -7.60
CA GLY A 200 12.23 -40.95 -6.47
C GLY A 200 10.83 -41.51 -6.76
N LEU A 201 10.78 -42.66 -7.43
CA LEU A 201 9.59 -43.32 -7.98
C LEU A 201 8.62 -43.83 -6.90
N GLY A 202 7.38 -43.33 -6.92
CA GLY A 202 6.20 -43.97 -6.36
C GLY A 202 5.13 -44.04 -7.44
N THR A 203 4.79 -45.26 -7.87
CA THR A 203 3.88 -45.58 -8.97
C THR A 203 2.43 -45.19 -8.66
N GLN A 204 1.82 -44.36 -9.52
CA GLN A 204 0.38 -44.38 -9.78
C GLN A 204 0.03 -43.67 -11.11
N SER A 205 -0.44 -44.48 -12.05
CA SER A 205 -1.27 -44.26 -13.24
C SER A 205 -1.39 -42.85 -13.85
N THR A 206 -0.78 -42.68 -15.03
CA THR A 206 -0.93 -41.53 -15.93
C THR A 206 -2.27 -41.56 -16.69
N PRO A 207 -3.10 -40.51 -16.65
CA PRO A 207 -4.01 -40.19 -17.74
C PRO A 207 -3.28 -39.36 -18.81
N ALA A 208 -3.56 -39.64 -20.08
CA ALA A 208 -3.03 -38.96 -21.26
C ALA A 208 -3.16 -37.42 -21.22
N PRO A 209 -2.29 -36.66 -21.92
CA PRO A 209 -2.27 -35.21 -21.84
C PRO A 209 -3.55 -34.64 -22.48
N VAL A 210 -4.32 -33.86 -21.72
CA VAL A 210 -5.29 -32.95 -22.29
C VAL A 210 -4.51 -31.78 -22.86
N ALA A 211 -4.44 -31.72 -24.19
CA ALA A 211 -3.91 -30.60 -24.92
C ALA A 211 -4.64 -29.31 -24.49
N ALA A 212 -3.90 -28.32 -24.00
CA ALA A 212 -4.41 -26.97 -23.87
C ALA A 212 -4.73 -26.43 -25.28
N PRO A 213 -5.91 -25.87 -25.53
CA PRO A 213 -6.20 -25.27 -26.82
C PRO A 213 -5.29 -24.06 -27.02
N ALA A 214 -4.62 -24.02 -28.17
CA ALA A 214 -3.91 -22.84 -28.64
C ALA A 214 -4.92 -21.68 -28.78
N THR A 215 -4.75 -20.61 -28.01
CA THR A 215 -5.46 -19.36 -28.24
C THR A 215 -4.81 -18.66 -29.43
N PRO A 216 -5.56 -18.32 -30.50
CA PRO A 216 -5.03 -17.51 -31.58
C PRO A 216 -4.76 -16.10 -31.06
N GLU A 217 -3.56 -15.57 -31.35
CA GLU A 217 -3.33 -14.13 -31.31
C GLU A 217 -4.28 -13.44 -32.30
N THR A 218 -5.41 -12.94 -31.80
CA THR A 218 -6.24 -12.03 -32.58
C THR A 218 -5.77 -10.60 -32.32
N ALA A 219 -5.12 -10.05 -33.35
CA ALA A 219 -4.90 -8.63 -33.53
C ALA A 219 -6.24 -7.87 -33.47
N TYR A 220 -6.58 -7.35 -32.29
CA TYR A 220 -7.72 -6.45 -32.11
C TYR A 220 -7.52 -5.55 -30.89
N ASP A 221 -6.63 -4.55 -30.97
CA ASP A 221 -6.88 -3.26 -30.31
C ASP A 221 -5.93 -2.10 -30.70
N ARG A 222 -5.60 -1.97 -32.01
CA ARG A 222 -4.92 -0.77 -32.55
C ARG A 222 -5.83 0.16 -33.34
N THR A 223 -7.07 -0.26 -33.62
CA THR A 223 -8.05 0.51 -34.40
C THR A 223 -8.94 1.41 -33.53
N LEU A 224 -9.23 1.03 -32.28
CA LEU A 224 -10.04 1.84 -31.36
C LEU A 224 -9.31 3.10 -30.88
N SER A 225 -7.99 3.04 -30.74
CA SER A 225 -7.15 4.19 -30.34
C SER A 225 -7.06 5.28 -31.42
N LEU A 226 -7.20 4.94 -32.71
CA LEU A 226 -7.16 5.93 -33.79
C LEU A 226 -8.50 6.65 -34.00
N VAL A 227 -9.63 5.96 -33.77
CA VAL A 227 -10.97 6.55 -33.89
C VAL A 227 -11.26 7.50 -32.72
N ALA A 228 -10.81 7.17 -31.51
CA ALA A 228 -10.98 8.04 -30.34
C ALA A 228 -10.17 9.36 -30.46
N VAL A 229 -8.95 9.28 -31.00
CA VAL A 229 -8.07 10.47 -31.16
C VAL A 229 -8.55 11.38 -32.29
N THR A 230 -9.14 10.84 -33.36
CA THR A 230 -9.68 11.65 -34.47
C THR A 230 -11.01 12.33 -34.11
N ALA A 231 -11.88 11.66 -33.34
CA ALA A 231 -13.14 12.27 -32.87
C ALA A 231 -12.90 13.44 -31.89
N ALA A 232 -11.93 13.32 -30.98
CA ALA A 232 -11.57 14.41 -30.06
C ALA A 232 -11.01 15.64 -30.80
N GLY A 233 -10.19 15.43 -31.85
CA GLY A 233 -9.63 16.51 -32.67
C GLY A 233 -10.69 17.30 -33.46
N LEU A 234 -11.75 16.64 -33.92
CA LEU A 234 -12.83 17.29 -34.68
C LEU A 234 -13.74 18.15 -33.78
N VAL A 235 -13.96 17.74 -32.53
CA VAL A 235 -14.78 18.50 -31.56
C VAL A 235 -14.06 19.77 -31.09
N VAL A 236 -12.75 19.71 -30.88
CA VAL A 236 -11.95 20.89 -30.46
C VAL A 236 -11.83 21.92 -31.57
N THR A 237 -11.67 21.49 -32.83
CA THR A 237 -11.56 22.43 -33.96
C THR A 237 -12.89 23.10 -34.30
N THR A 238 -14.01 22.38 -34.25
CA THR A 238 -15.34 22.96 -34.50
C THR A 238 -15.76 23.97 -33.43
N THR A 239 -15.49 23.68 -32.14
CA THR A 239 -15.76 24.64 -31.05
C THR A 239 -14.89 25.90 -31.14
N ALA A 240 -13.60 25.77 -31.47
CA ALA A 240 -12.72 26.93 -31.66
C ALA A 240 -13.17 27.83 -32.83
N VAL A 241 -13.61 27.25 -33.94
CA VAL A 241 -14.11 28.01 -35.10
C VAL A 241 -15.42 28.72 -34.76
N LEU A 242 -16.37 28.05 -34.08
CA LEU A 242 -17.63 28.65 -33.64
C LEU A 242 -17.41 29.81 -32.66
N LEU A 243 -16.49 29.66 -31.70
CA LEU A 243 -16.15 30.73 -30.77
C LEU A 243 -15.55 31.94 -31.50
N THR A 244 -14.66 31.69 -32.47
CA THR A 244 -14.01 32.74 -33.25
C THR A 244 -15.01 33.49 -34.15
N VAL A 245 -15.97 32.78 -34.75
CA VAL A 245 -17.05 33.38 -35.56
C VAL A 245 -18.02 34.19 -34.67
N MET A 246 -18.36 33.70 -33.48
CA MET A 246 -19.18 34.44 -32.51
C MET A 246 -18.50 35.71 -32.02
N LEU A 247 -17.21 35.64 -31.68
CA LEU A 247 -16.43 36.80 -31.24
C LEU A 247 -16.27 37.85 -32.37
N ARG A 248 -16.09 37.41 -33.62
CA ARG A 248 -16.08 38.30 -34.79
C ARG A 248 -17.44 38.95 -35.07
N ARG A 249 -18.55 38.23 -34.90
CA ARG A 249 -19.90 38.80 -35.03
C ARG A 249 -20.23 39.80 -33.94
N ARG A 250 -19.74 39.58 -32.71
CA ARG A 250 -19.94 40.50 -31.58
C ARG A 250 -19.15 41.81 -31.73
N ARG A 251 -17.96 41.77 -32.34
CA ARG A 251 -17.15 42.96 -32.66
C ARG A 251 -17.67 43.81 -33.82
N ARG A 252 -18.56 43.28 -34.67
CA ARG A 252 -19.18 44.04 -35.78
C ARG A 252 -20.51 44.70 -35.40
N ARG A 253 -20.96 44.55 -34.15
CA ARG A 253 -22.20 45.13 -33.61
C ARG A 253 -21.96 46.29 -32.62
N PHE A 254 -20.74 46.84 -32.62
CA PHE A 254 -20.37 48.07 -31.93
C PHE A 254 -19.66 48.98 -32.93
#